data_AF-A0A933QXX9-F1
#
_entry.id   AF-A0A933QXX9-F1
#
_cell.length_a   1.000
_cell.length_b   1.000
_cell.length_c   1.000
_cell.angle_alpha   90.00
_cell.angle_beta   90.00
_cell.angle_gamma   90.00
#
_symmetry.space_group_name_H-M   'P 1'
#
loop_
_entity.id
_entity.type
_entity.pdbx_description
1 polymer ?
#
loop_
_entity_poly.entity_id
_entity_poly.type
_entity_poly.pdbx_seq_one_letter_code
_entity_poly.pdbx_strand_id
1 'polypeptide(L)' 'MSKDQSENRSDQAQGQSLGRVFTSVLASLFGVQSSRNRERDFAQGRPWIYVVVGAVVAAAFVLMVWFVVRMVIKSAGI' A
#
# COMPACT_ATOMS: atom_id res chain seq x y z
N MET A 1 -9.10 41.16 -18.50
CA MET A 1 -7.77 40.56 -18.26
C MET A 1 -7.90 39.57 -17.10
N SER A 2 -8.31 38.34 -17.40
CA SER A 2 -8.43 37.26 -16.41
C SER A 2 -7.05 36.81 -16.00
N LYS A 3 -6.61 37.16 -14.79
CA LYS A 3 -5.51 36.47 -14.11
C LYS A 3 -6.14 35.52 -13.11
N ASP A 4 -6.37 34.33 -13.65
CA ASP A 4 -6.63 33.09 -12.94
C ASP A 4 -5.53 32.80 -11.90
N GLN A 5 -5.93 32.12 -10.83
CA GLN A 5 -5.10 31.39 -9.86
C GLN A 5 -4.14 32.19 -8.98
N SER A 6 -4.71 32.83 -7.96
CA SER A 6 -4.08 32.94 -6.63
C SER A 6 -5.08 32.54 -5.54
N GLU A 7 -5.83 31.46 -5.75
CA GLU A 7 -6.55 30.79 -4.66
C GLU A 7 -5.63 29.73 -4.07
N ASN A 8 -4.62 30.22 -3.34
CA ASN A 8 -3.76 29.42 -2.48
C ASN A 8 -4.63 28.92 -1.32
N ARG A 9 -5.29 27.77 -1.54
CA ARG A 9 -6.11 27.06 -0.55
C ARG A 9 -5.27 26.79 0.71
N SER A 10 -5.45 27.69 1.66
CA SER A 10 -5.83 27.41 3.05
C SER A 10 -5.57 25.98 3.55
N ASP A 11 -4.80 25.94 4.64
CA ASP A 11 -4.90 24.98 5.74
C ASP A 11 -4.31 23.57 5.55
N GLN A 12 -3.07 23.40 6.03
CA GLN A 12 -2.80 22.61 7.24
C GLN A 12 -1.30 22.60 7.59
N ALA A 13 -0.79 23.77 7.97
CA ALA A 13 0.40 23.91 8.81
C ALA A 13 -0.01 23.98 10.30
N GLN A 14 -0.81 23.02 10.74
CA GLN A 14 -1.09 22.77 12.15
C GLN A 14 -0.44 21.42 12.45
N GLY A 15 0.47 21.39 13.45
CA GLY A 15 1.40 20.29 13.71
C GLY A 15 0.77 18.93 13.39
N GLN A 16 1.40 18.17 12.48
CA GLN A 16 0.86 16.91 11.97
C GLN A 16 0.30 16.10 13.13
N SER A 17 -1.03 15.99 13.21
CA SER A 17 -1.64 15.27 14.32
C SER A 17 -1.09 13.85 14.27
N LEU A 18 -0.70 13.31 15.42
CA LEU A 18 -0.16 11.95 15.51
C LEU A 18 -1.13 10.93 14.86
N GLY A 19 -2.43 11.24 14.86
CA GLY A 19 -3.46 10.49 14.14
C GLY A 19 -3.30 10.49 12.61
N ARG A 20 -2.91 11.61 11.97
CA ARG A 20 -2.63 11.65 10.52
C ARG A 20 -1.38 10.84 10.16
N VAL A 21 -0.40 10.83 11.05
CA VAL A 21 0.82 10.03 10.88
C VAL A 21 0.48 8.54 11.02
N PHE A 22 -0.28 8.14 12.04
CA PHE A 22 -0.72 6.75 12.23
C PHE A 22 -1.54 6.23 11.05
N THR A 23 -2.48 7.04 10.55
CA THR A 23 -3.31 6.68 9.40
C THR A 23 -2.51 6.60 8.09
N SER A 24 -1.47 7.41 7.92
CA SER A 24 -0.51 7.31 6.80
C SER A 24 0.35 6.04 6.89
N VAL A 25 0.80 5.68 8.10
CA VAL A 25 1.58 4.46 8.34
C VAL A 25 0.74 3.20 8.05
N LEU A 26 -0.53 3.19 8.43
CA LEU A 26 -1.45 2.11 8.09
C LEU A 26 -1.76 2.03 6.58
N ALA A 27 -1.97 3.16 5.91
CA ALA A 27 -2.18 3.18 4.45
C ALA A 27 -0.95 2.65 3.68
N SER A 28 0.23 2.81 4.25
CA SER A 28 1.51 2.34 3.70
C SER A 28 1.72 0.83 3.85
N LEU A 29 1.10 0.18 4.85
CA LEU A 29 1.17 -1.27 5.04
C LEU A 29 0.28 -2.04 4.05
N PHE A 30 -0.73 -1.37 3.49
CA PHE A 30 -1.75 -1.98 2.62
C PHE A 30 -1.46 -1.87 1.12
N GLY A 31 -0.28 -1.39 0.72
CA GLY A 31 0.10 -1.38 -0.71
C GLY A 31 -0.62 -0.33 -1.54
N VAL A 32 -1.01 0.80 -0.94
CA VAL A 32 -1.60 1.92 -1.67
C VAL A 32 -0.53 2.60 -2.51
N GLN A 33 -0.34 2.07 -3.72
CA GLN A 33 0.40 2.76 -4.75
C GLN A 33 -0.38 4.03 -5.13
N SER A 34 0.28 5.18 -4.99
CA SER A 34 -0.24 6.48 -5.42
C SER A 34 -0.77 6.38 -6.86
N SER A 35 -1.89 7.06 -7.13
CA SER A 35 -2.56 7.09 -8.44
C SER A 35 -1.62 7.45 -9.58
N ARG A 36 -0.63 8.31 -9.32
CA ARG A 36 0.41 8.71 -10.28
C ARG A 36 1.30 7.54 -10.71
N ASN A 37 1.57 6.59 -9.80
CA ASN A 37 2.36 5.41 -10.13
C ASN A 37 1.52 4.41 -10.92
N ARG A 38 0.24 4.27 -10.56
CA ARG A 38 -0.73 3.47 -11.32
C ARG A 38 -0.91 3.96 -12.75
N GLU A 39 -1.13 5.26 -12.98
CA GLU A 39 -1.30 5.78 -14.35
C GLU A 39 -0.09 5.55 -15.24
N ARG A 40 1.13 5.70 -14.71
CA ARG A 40 2.36 5.42 -15.47
C ARG A 40 2.54 3.93 -15.77
N ASP A 41 2.23 3.10 -14.79
CA ASP A 41 2.37 1.64 -14.86
C ASP A 41 1.29 1.01 -15.75
N PHE A 42 0.08 1.56 -15.75
CA PHE A 42 -1.02 1.15 -16.62
C PHE A 42 -0.92 1.74 -18.03
N ALA A 43 -0.35 2.93 -18.21
CA ALA A 43 -0.09 3.52 -19.53
C ALA A 43 0.98 2.76 -20.31
N GLN A 44 1.91 2.07 -19.64
CA GLN A 44 2.95 1.23 -20.27
C GLN A 44 2.46 -0.19 -20.63
N GLY A 45 1.17 -0.48 -20.43
CA GLY A 45 0.45 -1.46 -21.26
C GLY A 45 0.36 -2.89 -20.75
N ARG A 46 0.80 -3.23 -19.53
CA ARG A 46 0.68 -4.62 -19.03
C ARG A 46 0.15 -4.76 -17.59
N PRO A 47 -1.13 -4.39 -17.35
CA PRO A 47 -1.81 -4.55 -16.05
C PRO A 47 -1.71 -5.97 -15.45
N TRP A 48 -1.67 -7.00 -16.32
CA TRP A 48 -1.58 -8.40 -15.92
C TRP A 48 -0.33 -8.73 -15.09
N ILE A 49 0.79 -8.01 -15.29
CA ILE A 49 2.02 -8.24 -14.54
C ILE A 49 1.79 -7.95 -13.04
N TYR A 50 1.05 -6.89 -12.72
CA TYR A 50 0.73 -6.53 -11.34
C TYR A 50 -0.16 -7.59 -10.67
N VAL A 51 -1.07 -8.20 -11.42
CA VAL A 51 -1.94 -9.29 -10.94
C VAL A 51 -1.11 -10.54 -10.65
N VAL A 52 -0.22 -10.93 -11.56
CA VAL A 52 0.66 -12.09 -11.37
C VAL A 52 1.59 -11.87 -10.17
N VAL A 53 2.23 -10.71 -10.08
CA VAL A 53 3.10 -10.36 -8.94
C VAL A 53 2.31 -10.38 -7.64
N GLY A 54 1.11 -9.80 -7.61
CA GLY A 54 0.23 -9.83 -6.44
C GLY A 54 -0.17 -11.26 -6.04
N ALA A 55 -0.49 -12.11 -7.01
CA ALA A 55 -0.83 -13.51 -6.76
C ALA A 55 0.35 -14.32 -6.21
N VAL A 56 1.57 -14.11 -6.74
CA VAL A 56 2.79 -14.75 -6.23
C VAL A 56 3.08 -14.32 -4.80
N VAL A 57 2.99 -13.03 -4.51
CA VAL A 57 3.19 -12.48 -3.16
C VAL A 57 2.16 -13.03 -2.18
N ALA A 58 0.89 -13.10 -2.58
CA ALA A 58 -0.17 -13.67 -1.75
C ALA A 58 0.06 -15.16 -1.48
N ALA A 59 0.43 -15.94 -2.50
CA ALA A 59 0.76 -17.35 -2.34
C ALA A 59 1.94 -17.56 -1.37
N ALA A 60 3.00 -16.76 -1.52
CA ALA A 60 4.14 -16.81 -0.61
C ALA A 60 3.75 -16.47 0.83
N PHE A 61 2.88 -15.48 1.05
CA PHE A 61 2.37 -15.13 2.37
C PHE A 61 1.59 -16.29 3.01
N VAL A 62 0.71 -16.96 2.25
CA VAL A 62 -0.04 -18.13 2.74
C VAL A 62 0.89 -19.27 3.10
N LEU A 63 1.88 -19.58 2.25
CA LEU A 63 2.88 -20.62 2.53
C LEU A 63 3.71 -20.31 3.77
N MET A 64 4.06 -19.05 3.97
CA MET A 64 4.79 -18.59 5.15
C MET A 64 3.97 -18.83 6.43
N VAL A 65 2.70 -18.42 6.45
CA VAL A 65 1.80 -18.67 7.60
C VAL A 65 1.63 -20.16 7.84
N TRP A 66 1.40 -20.94 6.78
CA TRP A 66 1.28 -22.39 6.86
C TRP A 66 2.52 -23.05 7.47
N PHE A 67 3.71 -22.62 7.04
CA PHE A 67 4.98 -23.13 7.55
C PHE A 67 5.13 -22.83 9.05
N VAL A 68 4.84 -21.59 9.46
CA VAL A 68 4.86 -21.19 10.88
C VAL A 68 3.92 -22.07 11.70
N VAL A 69 2.68 -22.24 11.25
CA VAL A 69 1.70 -23.11 11.93
C VAL A 69 2.22 -24.54 12.05
N ARG A 70 2.80 -25.09 10.98
CA ARG A 70 3.35 -26.44 10.99
C ARG A 70 4.50 -26.57 11.98
N MET A 71 5.35 -25.54 12.07
CA MET A 71 6.46 -25.50 13.04
C MET A 71 5.94 -25.45 14.48
N VAL A 72 4.92 -24.62 14.73
CA VAL A 72 4.28 -24.50 16.04
C VAL A 72 3.66 -25.82 16.47
N ILE A 73 2.90 -26.48 15.59
CA ILE A 73 2.30 -27.80 15.88
C ILE A 73 3.39 -28.81 16.25
N LYS A 74 4.46 -28.89 15.44
CA LYS A 74 5.59 -29.79 15.71
C LYS A 74 6.28 -29.47 17.04
N SER A 75 6.38 -28.19 17.41
CA SER A 75 6.97 -27.76 18.67
C SER A 75 6.07 -28.01 19.89
N ALA A 76 4.75 -28.01 19.68
CA ALA A 76 3.76 -28.27 20.71
C ALA A 76 3.58 -29.77 21.03
N GLY A 77 4.29 -30.66 20.32
CA GLY A 77 4.30 -32.10 20.59
C GLY A 77 3.07 -32.86 20.10
N ILE A 78 2.31 -32.29 19.15
CA ILE A 78 1.19 -32.94 18.44
C ILE A 78 1.67 -33.43 17.06
#